data_AF-A0A1M5T021-F1
#
_entry.id   AF-A0A1M5T021-F1
#
_cell.length_a   1.000
_cell.length_b   1.000
_cell.length_c   1.000
_cell.angle_alpha   90.00
_cell.angle_beta   90.00
_cell.angle_gamma   90.00
#
_symmetry.space_group_name_H-M   'P 1'
#
loop_
_entity.id
_entity.type
_entity.pdbx_description
1 polymer ?
#
loop_
_entity_poly.entity_id
_entity_poly.type
_entity_poly.pdbx_seq_one_letter_code
_entity_poly.pdbx_strand_id
1 'polypeptide(L)'
;MIVVDKEKVVNGSNAMSTVVEPQRQRSKTEAPRKRTSTKTTRKTELKSKLRVMSTVSICFMVGVLLIGRYTTIYKNQNAIRNLKSEIESLKYNNDDLKVHLLKFEDINAVDKEAREKFTMITPGVNNVIYSDLSKNNFGEKTESKSSKTKEVFEKIKNILF
;
A
#
# COMPACT_ATOMS: atom_id res chain seq x y z
N MET A 1 13.14 -62.09 -68.39
CA MET A 1 13.64 -62.96 -67.29
C MET A 1 15.15 -63.03 -67.40
N ILE A 2 15.85 -63.19 -66.26
CA ILE A 2 17.31 -63.40 -66.09
C ILE A 2 18.09 -62.08 -66.24
N VAL A 3 18.32 -61.28 -65.19
CA VAL A 3 19.20 -61.42 -64.00
C VAL A 3 20.69 -61.48 -64.34
N VAL A 4 21.46 -60.68 -63.59
CA VAL A 4 22.91 -60.70 -63.31
C VAL A 4 23.86 -60.24 -64.45
N ASP A 5 25.00 -59.58 -64.23
CA ASP A 5 25.78 -59.32 -63.01
C ASP A 5 26.90 -58.27 -63.26
N LYS A 6 27.54 -57.89 -62.15
CA LYS A 6 28.97 -57.58 -61.98
C LYS A 6 29.52 -56.28 -62.56
N GLU A 7 29.65 -55.34 -61.63
CA GLU A 7 30.90 -54.62 -61.33
C GLU A 7 32.11 -55.04 -62.18
N LYS A 8 32.49 -54.18 -63.14
CA LYS A 8 33.87 -54.05 -63.60
C LYS A 8 34.18 -52.59 -63.88
N VAL A 9 34.79 -51.95 -62.89
CA VAL A 9 35.59 -50.75 -63.06
C VAL A 9 36.82 -51.14 -63.88
N VAL A 10 36.99 -50.55 -65.06
CA VAL A 10 38.29 -50.49 -65.74
C VAL A 10 38.48 -49.11 -66.34
N ASN A 11 39.53 -48.45 -65.84
CA ASN A 11 40.10 -47.18 -66.28
C ASN A 11 40.63 -47.28 -67.73
N GLY A 12 40.47 -46.20 -68.51
CA GLY A 12 41.27 -45.99 -69.71
C GLY A 12 40.62 -45.11 -70.77
N SER A 13 41.36 -44.08 -71.18
CA SER A 13 40.97 -42.92 -72.00
C SER A 13 40.40 -43.25 -73.39
N ASN A 14 39.21 -42.71 -73.69
CA ASN A 14 38.74 -42.40 -75.05
C ASN A 14 38.36 -40.91 -75.03
N ALA A 15 39.28 -40.01 -75.39
CA ALA A 15 39.48 -39.55 -76.77
C ALA A 15 38.17 -39.15 -77.45
N MET A 16 37.85 -37.86 -77.33
CA MET A 16 37.28 -37.04 -78.40
C MET A 16 35.86 -37.41 -78.89
N SER A 17 34.85 -36.78 -78.31
CA SER A 17 33.78 -36.10 -79.06
C SER A 17 32.85 -35.36 -78.09
N THR A 18 32.77 -34.04 -78.20
CA THR A 18 31.55 -33.36 -78.69
C THR A 18 31.72 -31.84 -78.68
N VAL A 19 31.67 -31.29 -79.90
CA VAL A 19 30.99 -30.07 -80.39
C VAL A 19 30.98 -28.82 -79.49
N VAL A 20 31.58 -27.75 -80.02
CA VAL A 20 31.54 -26.38 -79.50
C VAL A 20 30.29 -25.65 -80.01
N GLU A 21 29.51 -25.06 -79.10
CA GLU A 21 28.58 -23.95 -79.35
C GLU A 21 28.55 -23.01 -78.11
N PRO A 22 28.18 -21.72 -78.27
CA PRO A 22 29.15 -20.61 -78.26
C PRO A 22 29.34 -19.92 -76.89
N GLN A 23 30.50 -19.27 -76.74
CA GLN A 23 30.80 -18.32 -75.65
C GLN A 23 29.76 -17.18 -75.60
N ARG A 24 28.95 -17.13 -74.54
CA ARG A 24 28.37 -15.87 -74.08
C ARG A 24 29.34 -15.16 -73.15
N GLN A 25 29.70 -13.97 -73.60
CA GLN A 25 30.55 -13.00 -72.92
C GLN A 25 30.00 -12.64 -71.54
N ARG A 26 30.96 -12.47 -70.63
CA ARG A 26 30.98 -11.75 -69.36
C ARG A 26 29.73 -10.92 -69.03
N SER A 27 29.16 -11.20 -67.87
CA SER A 27 29.00 -10.16 -66.84
C SER A 27 29.18 -10.79 -65.47
N LYS A 28 30.34 -10.54 -64.84
CA LYS A 28 30.45 -10.55 -63.38
C LYS A 28 29.55 -9.43 -62.87
N THR A 29 28.26 -9.68 -62.75
CA THR A 29 27.41 -8.86 -61.90
C THR A 29 27.63 -9.42 -60.51
N GLU A 30 28.69 -8.93 -59.86
CA GLU A 30 28.75 -8.90 -58.41
C GLU A 30 27.48 -8.16 -57.96
N ALA A 31 26.43 -8.91 -57.62
CA ALA A 31 25.28 -8.34 -56.97
C ALA A 31 25.81 -7.61 -55.74
N PRO A 32 25.46 -6.33 -55.51
CA PRO A 32 25.88 -5.64 -54.31
C PRO A 32 25.30 -6.44 -53.15
N ARG A 33 26.18 -7.16 -52.45
CA ARG A 33 25.91 -7.87 -51.21
C ARG A 33 25.17 -6.87 -50.33
N LYS A 34 23.83 -7.03 -50.22
CA LYS A 34 22.96 -6.08 -49.54
C LYS A 34 23.47 -5.91 -48.10
N ARG A 35 24.27 -4.85 -47.89
CA ARG A 35 24.78 -4.41 -46.58
C ARG A 35 23.66 -3.88 -45.66
N THR A 36 22.40 -4.11 -46.03
CA THR A 36 21.22 -3.64 -45.28
C THR A 36 20.64 -4.69 -44.33
N SER A 37 21.06 -5.96 -44.43
CA SER A 37 20.57 -7.05 -43.57
C SER A 37 20.95 -6.89 -42.09
N THR A 38 22.10 -6.26 -41.79
CA THR A 38 22.57 -6.11 -40.40
C THR A 38 21.78 -5.09 -39.58
N LYS A 39 21.09 -4.14 -40.23
CA LYS A 39 20.26 -3.14 -39.53
C LYS A 39 18.90 -3.71 -39.13
N THR A 40 18.35 -4.65 -39.89
CA THR A 40 17.04 -5.27 -39.59
C THR A 40 17.17 -6.36 -38.51
N THR A 41 18.26 -7.14 -38.52
CA THR A 41 18.53 -8.17 -37.50
C THR A 41 18.80 -7.56 -36.11
N ARG A 42 19.55 -6.45 -36.04
CA ARG A 42 19.77 -5.72 -34.78
C ARG A 42 18.45 -5.21 -34.17
N LYS A 43 17.51 -4.74 -35.00
CA LYS A 43 16.20 -4.27 -34.52
C LYS A 43 15.34 -5.42 -33.99
N THR A 44 15.41 -6.62 -34.56
CA THR A 44 14.68 -7.79 -34.06
C THR A 44 15.26 -8.33 -32.76
N GLU A 45 16.59 -8.31 -32.60
CA GLU A 45 17.26 -8.70 -31.35
C GLU A 45 17.00 -7.71 -30.21
N LEU A 46 16.95 -6.41 -30.50
CA LEU A 46 16.57 -5.40 -29.51
C LEU A 46 15.11 -5.57 -29.07
N LYS A 47 14.20 -5.88 -30.00
CA LYS A 47 12.78 -6.15 -29.69
C LYS A 47 12.59 -7.40 -28.84
N SER A 48 13.33 -8.48 -29.09
CA SER A 48 13.24 -9.69 -28.27
C SER A 48 13.80 -9.47 -26.86
N LYS A 49 14.94 -8.78 -26.73
CA LYS A 49 15.48 -8.37 -25.42
C LYS A 49 14.54 -7.45 -24.64
N LEU A 50 13.91 -6.48 -25.31
CA LEU A 50 12.92 -5.59 -24.70
C LEU A 50 11.68 -6.35 -24.23
N ARG A 51 11.24 -7.37 -24.98
CA ARG A 51 10.10 -8.22 -24.61
C ARG A 51 10.41 -9.03 -23.35
N VAL A 52 11.60 -9.61 -23.23
CA VAL A 52 12.04 -10.31 -22.01
C VAL A 52 12.13 -9.35 -20.82
N MET A 53 12.74 -8.17 -21.00
CA MET A 53 12.81 -7.15 -19.95
C MET A 53 11.42 -6.66 -19.51
N SER A 54 10.48 -6.51 -20.45
CA SER A 54 9.11 -6.11 -20.16
C SER A 54 8.38 -7.17 -19.33
N THR A 55 8.52 -8.46 -19.65
CA THR A 55 7.94 -9.55 -18.84
C THR A 55 8.50 -9.57 -17.42
N VAL A 56 9.82 -9.40 -17.25
CA VAL A 56 10.44 -9.33 -15.92
C VAL A 56 9.94 -8.11 -15.15
N SER A 57 9.80 -6.96 -15.80
CA SER A 57 9.27 -5.73 -15.19
C SER A 57 7.82 -5.88 -14.75
N ILE A 58 6.97 -6.53 -15.54
CA ILE A 58 5.58 -6.83 -15.19
C ILE A 58 5.53 -7.75 -13.98
N CYS A 59 6.34 -8.81 -13.96
CA CYS A 59 6.40 -9.74 -12.84
C CYS A 59 6.85 -9.05 -11.54
N PHE A 60 7.84 -8.16 -11.64
CA PHE A 60 8.30 -7.34 -10.53
C PHE A 60 7.20 -6.39 -10.02
N MET A 61 6.49 -5.71 -10.93
CA MET A 61 5.37 -4.82 -10.58
C MET A 61 4.26 -5.56 -9.84
N VAL A 62 3.91 -6.77 -10.26
CA VAL A 62 2.94 -7.61 -9.55
C VAL A 62 3.41 -7.94 -8.14
N GLY A 63 4.70 -8.28 -7.96
CA GLY A 63 5.29 -8.52 -6.65
C GLY A 63 5.22 -7.30 -5.72
N VAL A 64 5.59 -6.12 -6.22
CA VAL A 64 5.50 -4.87 -5.45
C VAL A 64 4.06 -4.52 -5.09
N LEU A 65 3.12 -4.72 -6.03
CA LEU A 65 1.70 -4.44 -5.81
C LEU A 65 1.10 -5.37 -4.74
N LEU A 66 1.48 -6.66 -4.75
CA LEU A 66 1.11 -7.61 -3.70
C LEU A 66 1.61 -7.14 -2.34
N ILE A 67 2.91 -6.81 -2.22
CA ILE A 67 3.49 -6.31 -0.96
C ILE A 67 2.77 -5.06 -0.48
N GLY A 68 2.47 -4.10 -1.37
CA GLY A 68 1.70 -2.90 -1.04
C GLY A 68 0.30 -3.22 -0.47
N ARG A 69 -0.40 -4.19 -1.07
CA ARG A 69 -1.70 -4.68 -0.56
C ARG A 69 -1.57 -5.35 0.80
N TYR A 70 -0.59 -6.23 0.99
CA TYR A 70 -0.32 -6.87 2.29
C TYR A 70 0.02 -5.85 3.37
N THR A 71 0.79 -4.81 3.04
CA THR A 71 1.13 -3.73 3.98
C THR A 71 -0.12 -2.98 4.45
N THR A 72 -1.07 -2.74 3.55
CA THR A 72 -2.36 -2.09 3.87
C THR A 72 -3.21 -2.96 4.80
N ILE A 73 -3.28 -4.26 4.51
CA ILE A 73 -3.99 -5.24 5.34
C ILE A 73 -3.37 -5.30 6.75
N TYR A 74 -2.05 -5.31 6.85
CA TYR A 74 -1.35 -5.30 8.14
C TYR A 74 -1.58 -4.01 8.93
N LYS A 75 -1.56 -2.86 8.27
CA LYS A 75 -1.90 -1.57 8.91
C LYS A 75 -3.31 -1.59 9.48
N ASN A 76 -4.27 -2.10 8.72
CA ASN A 76 -5.66 -2.20 9.16
C ASN A 76 -5.81 -3.19 10.33
N GLN A 77 -5.16 -4.34 10.28
CA GLN A 77 -5.15 -5.29 11.40
C GLN A 77 -4.54 -4.68 12.67
N ASN A 78 -3.44 -3.92 12.54
CA ASN A 78 -2.83 -3.26 13.69
C ASN A 78 -3.73 -2.15 14.25
N ALA A 79 -4.42 -1.38 13.40
CA ALA A 79 -5.39 -0.39 13.84
C ALA A 79 -6.55 -1.05 14.61
N ILE A 80 -7.10 -2.15 14.10
CA ILE A 80 -8.15 -2.93 14.78
C ILE A 80 -7.66 -3.44 16.14
N ARG A 81 -6.43 -3.96 16.20
CA ARG A 81 -5.84 -4.45 17.46
C ARG A 81 -5.67 -3.33 18.49
N ASN A 82 -5.18 -2.18 18.07
CA ASN A 82 -5.01 -1.02 18.95
C ASN A 82 -6.36 -0.53 19.48
N LEU A 83 -7.35 -0.37 18.60
CA LEU A 83 -8.72 0.01 18.99
C LEU A 83 -9.32 -1.00 19.97
N LYS A 84 -9.12 -2.30 19.76
CA LYS A 84 -9.57 -3.34 20.70
C LYS A 84 -8.91 -3.19 22.07
N SER A 85 -7.60 -2.94 22.11
CA SER A 85 -6.89 -2.71 23.37
C SER A 85 -7.37 -1.45 24.10
N GLU A 86 -7.71 -0.39 23.35
CA GLU A 86 -8.26 0.85 23.91
C GLU A 86 -9.68 0.65 24.47
N ILE A 87 -10.51 -0.14 23.79
CA ILE A 87 -11.83 -0.53 24.30
C ILE A 87 -11.70 -1.37 25.58
N GLU A 88 -10.76 -2.32 25.61
CA GLU A 88 -10.52 -3.13 26.81
C GLU A 88 -10.02 -2.28 27.98
N SER A 89 -9.11 -1.33 27.76
CA SER A 89 -8.65 -0.43 28.82
C SER A 89 -9.76 0.50 29.31
N LEU A 90 -10.58 1.04 28.40
CA LEU A 90 -11.71 1.89 28.75
C LEU A 90 -12.76 1.12 29.55
N LYS A 91 -13.03 -0.13 29.18
CA LYS A 91 -13.93 -1.02 29.93
C LYS A 91 -13.39 -1.28 31.34
N TYR A 92 -12.10 -1.60 31.46
CA TYR A 92 -11.44 -1.76 32.76
C TYR A 92 -11.58 -0.51 33.62
N ASN A 93 -11.34 0.67 33.06
CA ASN A 93 -11.48 1.94 33.78
C ASN A 93 -12.94 2.21 34.19
N ASN A 94 -13.91 1.81 33.35
CA ASN A 94 -15.33 1.95 33.68
C ASN A 94 -15.74 1.01 34.83
N ASP A 95 -15.29 -0.25 34.78
CA ASP A 95 -15.54 -1.24 35.82
C ASP A 95 -14.86 -0.83 37.15
N ASP A 96 -13.64 -0.32 37.09
CA ASP A 96 -12.93 0.23 38.25
C ASP A 96 -13.66 1.43 38.85
N LEU A 97 -14.07 2.39 38.02
CA LEU A 97 -14.83 3.55 38.48
C LEU A 97 -16.17 3.15 39.09
N LYS A 98 -16.83 2.12 38.54
CA LYS A 98 -18.05 1.56 39.10
C LYS A 98 -17.81 0.93 40.47
N VAL A 99 -16.70 0.20 40.66
CA VAL A 99 -16.30 -0.34 41.96
C VAL A 99 -16.00 0.79 42.95
N HIS A 100 -15.34 1.85 42.51
CA HIS A 100 -15.11 3.03 43.34
C HIS A 100 -16.42 3.71 43.74
N LEU A 101 -17.38 3.83 42.84
CA LEU A 101 -18.68 4.42 43.13
C LEU A 101 -19.46 3.57 44.15
N LEU A 102 -19.42 2.24 44.03
CA LEU A 102 -20.02 1.32 45.01
C LEU A 102 -19.42 1.47 46.42
N LYS A 103 -18.13 1.81 46.54
CA LYS A 103 -17.52 2.10 47.85
C LYS A 103 -18.09 3.35 48.52
N PHE A 104 -18.51 4.34 47.74
CA PHE A 104 -19.09 5.60 48.24
C PHE A 104 -20.63 5.56 48.29
N GLU A 105 -21.27 4.60 47.63
CA GLU A 105 -22.71 4.34 47.79
C GLU A 105 -23.04 3.84 49.20
N ASP A 106 -22.09 3.21 49.90
CA ASP A 106 -22.22 2.97 51.33
C ASP A 106 -22.11 4.30 52.09
N ILE A 107 -23.28 4.90 52.33
CA ILE A 107 -23.47 6.14 53.08
C ILE A 107 -22.74 6.08 54.43
N ASN A 108 -22.59 4.89 55.02
CA ASN A 108 -21.88 4.72 56.30
C ASN A 108 -20.38 4.95 56.18
N ALA A 109 -19.77 4.59 55.04
CA ALA A 109 -18.35 4.84 54.79
C ALA A 109 -18.08 6.35 54.64
N VAL A 110 -18.97 7.05 53.93
CA VAL A 110 -18.91 8.51 53.74
C VAL A 110 -19.16 9.24 55.06
N ASP A 111 -20.17 8.85 55.84
CA ASP A 111 -20.47 9.46 57.15
C ASP A 111 -19.32 9.25 58.14
N LYS A 112 -18.69 8.06 58.12
CA LYS A 112 -17.51 7.78 58.94
C LYS A 112 -16.32 8.67 58.57
N GLU A 113 -15.99 8.80 57.30
CA GLU A 113 -14.88 9.67 56.86
C GLU A 113 -15.16 11.16 57.15
N ALA A 114 -16.41 11.60 56.98
CA ALA A 114 -16.86 12.95 57.32
C ALA A 114 -16.70 13.25 58.82
N ARG A 115 -17.11 12.33 59.69
CA ARG A 115 -17.00 12.48 61.15
C ARG A 115 -15.54 12.37 61.64
N GLU A 116 -14.76 11.44 61.11
CA GLU A 116 -13.41 11.16 61.59
C GLU A 116 -12.36 12.13 61.04
N LYS A 117 -12.38 12.45 59.74
CA LYS A 117 -11.36 13.34 59.13
C LYS A 117 -11.77 14.80 59.16
N PHE A 118 -13.04 15.10 58.91
CA PHE A 118 -13.53 16.46 58.78
C PHE A 118 -14.25 16.97 60.03
N THR A 119 -14.32 16.14 61.08
CA THR A 119 -15.02 16.46 62.34
C THR A 119 -16.46 16.93 62.09
N MET A 120 -17.10 16.45 61.02
CA MET A 120 -18.48 16.83 60.72
C MET A 120 -19.41 16.29 61.80
N ILE A 121 -20.30 17.15 62.24
CA ILE A 121 -21.37 16.83 63.19
C ILE A 121 -22.71 16.91 62.48
N THR A 122 -23.61 15.98 62.78
CA THR A 122 -24.98 16.02 62.24
C THR A 122 -25.67 17.28 62.76
N PRO A 123 -26.14 18.18 61.88
CA PRO A 123 -26.80 19.39 62.32
C PRO A 123 -28.12 19.04 63.03
N GLY A 124 -28.34 19.64 64.20
CA GLY A 124 -29.64 19.58 64.86
C GLY A 124 -30.71 20.35 64.06
N VAL A 125 -31.98 20.03 64.29
CA VAL A 125 -33.15 20.60 63.57
C VAL A 125 -33.16 22.14 63.57
N ASN A 126 -32.55 22.75 64.58
CA ASN A 126 -32.47 24.21 64.74
C ASN A 126 -31.36 24.88 63.90
N ASN A 127 -30.49 24.11 63.26
CA ASN A 127 -29.31 24.62 62.53
C ASN A 127 -29.48 24.52 61.00
N VAL A 128 -30.72 24.39 60.50
CA VAL A 128 -31.01 24.27 59.07
C VAL A 128 -31.30 25.65 58.48
N ILE A 129 -30.46 26.08 57.53
CA ILE A 129 -30.68 27.30 56.74
C ILE A 129 -31.19 26.88 55.36
N TYR A 130 -32.41 27.29 55.01
CA TYR A 130 -32.98 27.06 53.69
C TYR A 130 -32.54 28.19 52.75
N SER A 131 -31.70 27.88 51.77
CA SER A 131 -31.29 28.82 50.73
C SER A 131 -32.13 28.61 49.48
N ASP A 132 -32.77 29.67 49.00
CA ASP A 132 -33.53 29.66 47.75
C ASP A 132 -32.59 29.79 46.54
N LEU A 133 -32.44 28.69 45.78
CA LEU A 133 -31.62 28.63 44.57
C LEU A 133 -32.39 28.96 43.28
N SER A 134 -33.61 29.48 43.38
CA SER A 134 -34.47 29.78 42.21
C SER A 134 -33.90 30.85 41.26
N LYS A 135 -32.85 31.56 41.67
CA LYS A 135 -32.15 32.54 40.83
C LYS A 135 -30.91 31.92 40.17
N ASN A 136 -30.51 32.47 39.03
CA ASN A 136 -29.31 32.06 38.32
C ASN A 136 -28.07 32.50 39.14
N ASN A 137 -27.67 31.65 40.09
CA ASN A 137 -26.60 31.92 41.07
C ASN A 137 -25.19 31.67 40.51
N PHE A 138 -25.10 31.24 39.25
CA PHE A 138 -23.84 31.08 38.55
C PHE A 138 -23.62 32.30 37.67
N GLY A 139 -22.59 33.08 37.96
CA GLY A 139 -22.18 34.17 37.07
C GLY A 139 -21.93 33.62 35.67
N GLU A 140 -22.52 34.25 34.66
CA GLU A 140 -22.25 33.93 33.26
C GLU A 140 -20.73 33.98 33.06
N LYS A 141 -20.14 32.82 32.74
CA LYS A 141 -18.78 32.77 32.24
C LYS A 141 -18.78 33.57 30.95
N THR A 142 -18.20 34.76 31.01
CA THR A 142 -17.89 35.54 29.82
C THR A 142 -16.91 34.70 29.03
N GLU A 143 -17.40 34.04 27.97
CA GLU A 143 -16.52 33.36 27.04
C GLU A 143 -15.53 34.39 26.51
N SER A 144 -14.26 34.22 26.90
CA SER A 144 -13.18 35.01 26.34
C SER A 144 -13.19 34.75 24.84
N LYS A 145 -13.56 35.79 24.09
CA LYS A 145 -13.58 35.80 22.64
C LYS A 145 -12.21 35.35 22.13
N SER A 146 -12.12 34.08 21.73
CA SER A 146 -11.08 33.54 20.87
C SER A 146 -11.28 34.11 19.45
N SER A 147 -11.03 35.42 19.30
CA SER A 147 -11.22 36.13 18.03
C SER A 147 -10.01 35.97 17.10
N LYS A 148 -8.80 35.82 17.65
CA LYS A 148 -7.56 35.84 16.85
C LYS A 148 -7.38 34.62 15.94
N THR A 149 -7.75 33.42 16.37
CA THR A 149 -7.58 32.19 15.56
C THR A 149 -8.62 32.10 14.43
N LYS A 150 -9.84 32.58 14.65
CA LYS A 150 -10.89 32.63 13.62
C LYS A 150 -10.51 33.59 12.49
N GLU A 151 -9.93 34.75 12.84
CA GLU A 151 -9.51 35.78 11.89
C GLU A 151 -8.34 35.33 10.99
N VAL A 152 -7.41 34.53 11.53
CA VAL A 152 -6.30 33.95 10.73
C VAL A 152 -6.80 32.85 9.80
N PHE A 153 -7.72 31.99 10.27
CA PHE A 153 -8.30 30.94 9.44
C PHE A 153 -9.11 31.51 8.27
N GLU A 154 -9.91 32.57 8.49
CA GLU A 154 -10.63 33.25 7.41
C GLU A 154 -9.68 33.86 6.37
N LYS A 155 -8.56 34.47 6.79
CA LYS A 155 -7.55 35.00 5.85
C LYS A 155 -6.90 33.90 5.02
N ILE A 156 -6.59 32.75 5.62
CA ILE A 156 -6.00 31.61 4.92
C ILE A 156 -7.00 31.00 3.92
N LYS A 157 -8.28 30.88 4.31
CA LYS A 157 -9.34 30.36 3.45
C LYS A 157 -9.48 31.18 2.16
N ASN A 158 -9.50 32.51 2.26
CA ASN A 158 -9.64 33.41 1.09
C ASN A 158 -8.44 33.39 0.13
N ILE A 159 -7.30 32.80 0.54
CA ILE A 159 -6.10 32.67 -0.30
C ILE A 159 -6.07 31.30 -1.00
N LEU A 160 -6.67 30.27 -0.39
CA LEU A 160 -6.63 28.88 -0.86
C LEU A 160 -7.88 28.44 -1.62
N PHE A 161 -9.01 29.10 -1.40
CA PHE A 161 -10.30 28.90 -2.07
C PHE A 161 -10.75 30.19 -2.74
#